data_AF-A0A2D6P9B4-F1
#
_entry.id   AF-A0A2D6P9B4-F1
#
_cell.length_a   1.000
_cell.length_b   1.000
_cell.length_c   1.000
_cell.angle_alpha   90.00
_cell.angle_beta   90.00
_cell.angle_gamma   90.00
#
_symmetry.space_group_name_H-M   'P 1'
#
loop_
_entity.id
_entity.type
_entity.pdbx_description
1 polymer ?
#
loop_
_entity_poly.entity_id
_entity_poly.type
_entity_poly.pdbx_seq_one_letter_code
_entity_poly.pdbx_strand_id
1 'polypeptide(L)'
;MDKIEFLILKNLLNNEDFMRKVVPFVKADYFEDSNQRLVFEEIFNFVSQYNEVPTREIISIEVEKRKDLNETTLKEVSHLIGCLDETPVEYEWLLNTTEKWCRDRAIYLALLESIGIADGNNEKKTPDAIPSILSDALAVSFDNHVGHDYLLDYEERYELYNKKETRTEFDLEYFNKITKGGLPNKTLNIALAGTGVGKSLFMCHVASSVLLQGKNVLYITLEMAEEKIA
;
A
#
# COMPACT_ATOMS: atom_id res chain seq x y z
N MET A 1 -22.85 13.86 8.30
CA MET A 1 -21.84 14.09 7.25
C MET A 1 -20.49 13.99 7.88
N ASP A 2 -19.78 12.90 7.60
CA ASP A 2 -18.39 12.81 7.99
C ASP A 2 -17.59 13.84 7.19
N LYS A 3 -16.84 14.70 7.87
CA LYS A 3 -16.27 15.92 7.24
C LYS A 3 -15.22 15.58 6.20
N ILE A 4 -14.57 14.43 6.34
CA ILE A 4 -13.44 14.01 5.48
C ILE A 4 -13.94 13.44 4.16
N GLU A 5 -14.96 12.58 4.17
CA GLU A 5 -15.55 12.00 2.95
C GLU A 5 -16.00 13.10 1.98
N PHE A 6 -16.73 14.08 2.53
CA PHE A 6 -17.24 15.21 1.75
C PHE A 6 -16.09 16.07 1.22
N LEU A 7 -15.04 16.28 2.02
CA LEU A 7 -13.86 17.02 1.60
C LEU A 7 -13.09 16.31 0.48
N ILE A 8 -13.02 14.98 0.51
CA ILE A 8 -12.42 14.17 -0.55
C ILE A 8 -13.20 14.38 -1.86
N LEU A 9 -14.52 14.16 -1.84
CA LEU A 9 -15.38 14.36 -3.02
C LEU A 9 -15.23 15.78 -3.60
N LYS A 10 -15.18 16.78 -2.72
CA LYS A 10 -14.99 18.18 -3.10
C LYS A 10 -13.69 18.40 -3.87
N ASN A 11 -12.59 17.85 -3.38
CA ASN A 11 -11.29 18.04 -4.03
C ASN A 11 -11.11 17.16 -5.27
N LEU A 12 -11.81 16.03 -5.38
CA LEU A 12 -11.82 15.22 -6.61
C LEU A 12 -12.41 15.96 -7.82
N LEU A 13 -13.35 16.90 -7.61
CA LEU A 13 -13.95 17.69 -8.69
C LEU A 13 -13.19 18.98 -9.02
N ASN A 14 -12.39 19.51 -8.09
CA ASN A 14 -11.82 20.85 -8.22
C ASN A 14 -10.28 20.84 -8.34
N ASN A 15 -9.62 19.70 -8.07
CA ASN A 15 -8.15 19.60 -8.12
C ASN A 15 -7.74 18.37 -8.97
N GLU A 16 -7.24 18.64 -10.18
CA GLU A 16 -6.80 17.63 -11.15
C GLU A 16 -5.65 16.77 -10.64
N ASP A 17 -4.63 17.38 -10.02
CA ASP A 17 -3.46 16.68 -9.49
C ASP A 17 -3.84 15.76 -8.32
N PHE A 18 -4.76 16.22 -7.47
CA PHE A 18 -5.30 15.41 -6.38
C PHE A 18 -6.12 14.24 -6.93
N MET A 19 -7.02 14.49 -7.88
CA MET A 19 -7.85 13.48 -8.51
C MET A 19 -6.99 12.38 -9.14
N ARG A 20 -6.02 12.73 -9.99
CA ARG A 20 -5.15 11.77 -10.67
C ARG A 20 -4.37 10.88 -9.71
N LYS A 21 -3.91 11.45 -8.60
CA LYS A 21 -3.13 10.71 -7.60
C LYS A 21 -4.00 9.84 -6.71
N VAL A 22 -5.20 10.28 -6.34
CA VAL A 22 -5.99 9.66 -5.27
C VAL A 22 -7.04 8.67 -5.78
N VAL A 23 -7.69 8.95 -6.93
CA VAL A 23 -8.75 8.10 -7.49
C VAL A 23 -8.37 6.61 -7.59
N PRO A 24 -7.14 6.22 -8.01
CA PRO A 24 -6.75 4.81 -8.10
C PRO A 24 -6.78 4.05 -6.77
N PHE A 25 -6.69 4.75 -5.63
CA PHE A 25 -6.58 4.14 -4.31
C PHE A 25 -7.87 4.19 -3.50
N VAL A 26 -8.79 5.11 -3.81
CA VAL A 26 -10.08 5.22 -3.13
C VAL A 26 -11.06 4.19 -3.68
N LYS A 27 -11.71 3.44 -2.80
CA LYS A 27 -12.79 2.50 -3.14
C LYS A 27 -14.14 3.05 -2.71
N ALA A 28 -15.19 2.76 -3.47
CA ALA A 28 -16.56 3.16 -3.12
C ALA A 28 -16.98 2.65 -1.73
N ASP A 29 -16.58 1.44 -1.37
CA ASP A 29 -16.87 0.83 -0.05
C ASP A 29 -16.27 1.61 1.13
N TYR A 30 -15.28 2.48 0.90
CA TYR A 30 -14.69 3.30 1.95
C TYR A 30 -15.67 4.35 2.48
N PHE A 31 -16.59 4.84 1.66
CA PHE A 31 -17.60 5.81 2.07
C PHE A 31 -18.68 5.15 2.92
N GLU A 32 -18.90 5.63 4.14
CA GLU A 32 -19.99 5.18 5.01
C GLU A 32 -21.34 5.71 4.53
N ASP A 33 -21.37 6.97 4.09
CA ASP A 33 -22.56 7.62 3.58
C ASP A 33 -22.89 7.09 2.17
N SER A 34 -24.08 6.51 2.02
CA SER A 34 -24.53 5.91 0.76
C SER A 34 -24.66 6.94 -0.36
N ASN A 35 -25.04 8.18 -0.06
CA ASN A 35 -25.17 9.24 -1.06
C ASN A 35 -23.78 9.68 -1.55
N GLN A 36 -22.81 9.78 -0.65
CA GLN A 36 -21.42 10.10 -0.99
C GLN A 36 -20.75 8.97 -1.78
N ARG A 37 -21.04 7.71 -1.43
CA ARG A 37 -20.60 6.54 -2.19
C ARG A 37 -21.06 6.58 -3.64
N LEU A 38 -22.35 6.85 -3.87
CA LEU A 38 -22.92 6.95 -5.21
C LEU A 38 -22.23 8.03 -6.05
N VAL A 39 -21.95 9.19 -5.44
CA VAL A 39 -21.26 10.30 -6.11
C VAL A 39 -19.82 9.90 -6.46
N PHE A 40 -19.11 9.23 -5.57
CA PHE A 40 -17.78 8.71 -5.86
C PHE A 40 -17.78 7.69 -7.00
N GLU A 41 -18.76 6.78 -7.05
CA GLU A 41 -18.87 5.81 -8.14
C GLU A 41 -18.98 6.48 -9.51
N GLU A 42 -19.78 7.54 -9.62
CA GLU A 42 -19.90 8.30 -10.87
C GLU A 42 -18.63 9.06 -11.22
N ILE A 43 -17.97 9.66 -10.22
CA ILE A 43 -16.66 10.29 -10.42
C ILE A 43 -15.65 9.26 -10.93
N PHE A 44 -15.58 8.09 -10.28
CA PHE A 44 -14.66 7.02 -10.63
C PHE A 44 -14.91 6.49 -12.05
N ASN A 45 -16.17 6.26 -12.42
CA ASN A 45 -16.56 5.80 -13.74
C ASN A 45 -16.19 6.82 -14.82
N PHE A 46 -16.46 8.11 -14.58
CA PHE A 46 -16.13 9.18 -15.52
C PHE A 46 -14.61 9.31 -15.69
N VAL A 47 -13.86 9.38 -14.58
CA VAL A 47 -12.39 9.46 -14.62
C VAL A 47 -11.79 8.24 -15.31
N SER A 48 -12.31 7.04 -15.05
CA SER A 48 -11.82 5.81 -15.68
C SER A 48 -12.06 5.78 -17.19
N GLN A 49 -13.15 6.37 -17.67
CA GLN A 49 -13.52 6.38 -19.09
C GLN A 49 -12.87 7.52 -19.87
N TYR A 50 -12.78 8.70 -19.27
CA TYR A 50 -12.38 9.93 -19.96
C TYR A 50 -11.01 10.47 -19.53
N ASN A 51 -10.48 10.00 -18.39
CA ASN A 51 -9.21 10.46 -17.80
C ASN A 51 -9.15 11.99 -17.58
N GLU A 52 -10.30 12.59 -17.31
CA GLU A 52 -10.51 14.02 -17.15
C GLU A 52 -11.28 14.29 -15.86
N VAL A 53 -11.13 15.50 -15.31
CA VAL A 53 -11.86 15.92 -14.12
C VAL A 53 -13.34 16.14 -14.48
N PRO A 54 -14.29 15.43 -13.85
CA PRO A 54 -15.70 15.65 -14.12
C PRO A 54 -16.16 17.00 -13.57
N THR A 55 -17.09 17.65 -14.27
CA THR A 55 -17.79 18.82 -13.73
C THR A 55 -19.01 18.41 -12.91
N ARG A 56 -19.52 19.32 -12.08
CA ARG A 56 -20.74 19.08 -11.28
C ARG A 56 -21.94 18.75 -12.17
N GLU A 57 -22.05 19.38 -13.34
CA GLU A 57 -23.11 19.13 -14.30
C GLU A 57 -23.01 17.72 -14.89
N ILE A 58 -21.79 17.28 -15.21
CA ILE A 58 -21.55 15.93 -15.73
C ILE A 58 -21.99 14.89 -14.70
N ILE A 59 -21.54 15.01 -13.45
CA ILE A 59 -21.93 14.06 -12.39
C ILE A 59 -23.45 14.10 -12.14
N SER A 60 -24.07 15.28 -12.15
CA SER A 60 -25.53 15.40 -12.00
C SER A 60 -26.27 14.67 -13.12
N ILE A 61 -25.81 14.81 -14.37
CA ILE A 61 -26.40 14.12 -15.53
C ILE A 61 -26.23 12.61 -15.42
N GLU A 62 -25.07 12.11 -15.00
CA GLU A 62 -24.85 10.67 -14.85
C GLU A 62 -25.68 10.07 -13.71
N VAL A 63 -25.83 10.79 -12.60
CA VAL A 63 -26.73 10.40 -11.50
C VAL A 63 -28.20 10.35 -11.97
N GLU A 64 -28.66 11.32 -12.77
CA GLU A 64 -30.04 11.32 -13.29
C GLU A 64 -30.34 10.17 -14.25
N LYS A 65 -29.32 9.63 -14.94
CA LYS A 65 -29.48 8.46 -15.82
C LYS A 65 -29.66 7.16 -15.05
N ARG A 66 -29.28 7.11 -13.77
CA ARG A 66 -29.46 5.93 -12.92
C ARG A 66 -30.94 5.65 -12.69
N LYS A 67 -31.35 4.40 -12.95
CA LYS A 67 -32.75 3.95 -12.81
C LYS A 67 -33.03 3.22 -11.49
N ASP A 68 -31.96 2.95 -10.75
CA ASP A 68 -31.92 2.24 -9.48
C ASP A 68 -32.16 3.16 -8.27
N LEU A 69 -32.27 4.47 -8.48
CA LEU A 69 -32.42 5.46 -7.41
C LEU A 69 -33.87 5.92 -7.22
N ASN A 70 -34.27 6.07 -5.96
CA ASN A 70 -35.56 6.64 -5.59
C ASN A 70 -35.54 8.18 -5.73
N GLU A 71 -36.69 8.81 -5.95
CA GLU A 71 -36.78 10.27 -6.09
C GLU A 71 -36.21 11.05 -4.89
N THR A 72 -36.35 10.53 -3.67
CA THR A 72 -35.79 11.15 -2.47
C THR A 72 -34.27 11.13 -2.50
N THR A 73 -33.68 9.99 -2.84
CA THR A 73 -32.22 9.80 -2.93
C THR A 73 -31.64 10.67 -4.05
N LEU A 74 -32.30 10.75 -5.20
CA LEU A 74 -31.90 11.64 -6.28
C LEU A 74 -31.84 13.11 -5.82
N LYS A 75 -32.86 13.59 -5.12
CA LYS A 75 -32.87 14.96 -4.59
C LYS A 75 -31.74 15.21 -3.59
N GLU A 76 -31.48 14.26 -2.70
CA GLU A 76 -30.39 14.35 -1.72
C GLU A 76 -29.02 14.36 -2.39
N VAL A 77 -28.79 13.49 -3.37
CA VAL A 77 -27.53 13.42 -4.12
C VAL A 77 -27.33 14.68 -4.97
N SER A 78 -28.35 15.16 -5.68
CA SER A 78 -28.28 16.43 -6.43
C SER A 78 -27.97 17.61 -5.52
N HIS A 79 -28.57 17.65 -4.31
CA HIS A 79 -28.22 18.66 -3.33
C HIS A 79 -26.77 18.53 -2.86
N LEU A 80 -26.29 17.31 -2.61
CA LEU A 80 -24.91 17.04 -2.21
C LEU A 80 -23.92 17.51 -3.27
N ILE A 81 -24.15 17.18 -4.55
CA ILE A 81 -23.32 17.64 -5.68
C ILE A 81 -23.31 19.16 -5.76
N GLY A 82 -24.46 19.81 -5.54
CA GLY A 82 -24.57 21.26 -5.49
C GLY A 82 -23.74 21.91 -4.37
N CYS A 83 -23.51 21.19 -3.27
CA CYS A 83 -22.68 21.64 -2.16
C CYS A 83 -21.17 21.38 -2.36
N LEU A 84 -20.73 20.71 -3.43
CA LEU A 84 -19.31 20.49 -3.73
C LEU A 84 -18.70 21.76 -4.37
N ASP A 85 -18.58 22.79 -3.56
CA ASP A 85 -17.99 24.08 -3.94
C ASP A 85 -16.47 23.98 -4.10
N GLU A 86 -15.82 25.05 -4.56
CA GLU A 86 -14.36 25.11 -4.58
C GLU A 86 -13.88 25.78 -3.30
N THR A 87 -13.06 25.09 -2.51
CA THR A 87 -12.37 25.71 -1.37
C THR A 87 -10.89 25.39 -1.40
N PRO A 88 -10.02 26.38 -1.17
CA PRO A 88 -8.60 26.15 -1.08
C PRO A 88 -8.30 25.31 0.17
N VAL A 89 -7.58 24.22 -0.04
CA VAL A 89 -7.03 23.34 1.00
C VAL A 89 -5.57 23.11 0.65
N GLU A 90 -4.72 23.03 1.68
CA GLU A 90 -3.31 22.72 1.48
C GLU A 90 -3.18 21.28 0.95
N TYR A 91 -2.45 21.12 -0.16
CA TYR A 91 -2.41 19.88 -0.95
C TYR A 91 -1.78 18.72 -0.19
N GLU A 92 -0.67 18.95 0.51
CA GLU A 92 0.06 17.90 1.22
C GLU A 92 -0.75 17.38 2.41
N TRP A 93 -1.36 18.28 3.18
CA TRP A 93 -2.26 17.95 4.27
C TRP A 93 -3.49 17.17 3.80
N LEU A 94 -4.10 17.59 2.68
CA LEU A 94 -5.24 16.89 2.10
C LEU A 94 -4.84 15.47 1.70
N LEU A 95 -3.71 15.31 1.01
CA LEU A 95 -3.23 14.02 0.55
C LEU A 95 -2.93 13.06 1.71
N ASN A 96 -2.20 13.54 2.72
CA ASN A 96 -1.88 12.77 3.92
C ASN A 96 -3.14 12.39 4.71
N THR A 97 -4.11 13.29 4.78
CA THR A 97 -5.38 13.04 5.48
C THR A 97 -6.23 12.02 4.73
N THR A 98 -6.29 12.11 3.40
CA THR A 98 -7.02 11.14 2.56
C THR A 98 -6.37 9.77 2.58
N GLU A 99 -5.04 9.68 2.52
CA GLU A 99 -4.32 8.40 2.63
C GLU A 99 -4.62 7.72 3.96
N LYS A 100 -4.54 8.48 5.06
CA LYS A 100 -4.85 7.97 6.39
C LYS A 100 -6.29 7.48 6.46
N TRP A 101 -7.24 8.25 5.94
CA TRP A 101 -8.65 7.85 5.89
C TRP A 101 -8.84 6.56 5.08
N CYS A 102 -8.24 6.44 3.89
CA CYS A 102 -8.30 5.20 3.10
C CYS A 102 -7.73 4.00 3.85
N ARG A 103 -6.59 4.16 4.53
CA ARG A 103 -5.98 3.10 5.33
C ARG A 103 -6.88 2.68 6.49
N ASP A 104 -7.39 3.62 7.26
CA ASP A 104 -8.27 3.37 8.40
C ASP A 104 -9.55 2.64 7.94
N ARG A 105 -10.13 3.05 6.81
CA ARG A 105 -11.30 2.40 6.21
C ARG A 105 -11.00 1.00 5.67
N ALA A 106 -9.87 0.82 4.98
CA ALA A 106 -9.45 -0.48 4.48
C ALA A 106 -9.28 -1.49 5.62
N ILE A 107 -8.64 -1.09 6.71
CA ILE A 107 -8.46 -1.92 7.91
C ILE A 107 -9.82 -2.25 8.54
N TYR A 108 -10.70 -1.26 8.70
CA TYR A 108 -12.04 -1.48 9.27
C TYR A 108 -12.85 -2.50 8.46
N LEU A 109 -12.90 -2.35 7.14
CA LEU A 109 -13.61 -3.28 6.26
C LEU A 109 -12.99 -4.68 6.27
N ALA A 110 -11.66 -4.76 6.27
CA ALA A 110 -10.93 -6.03 6.37
C ALA A 110 -11.24 -6.76 7.69
N LEU A 111 -11.36 -6.03 8.80
CA LEU A 111 -11.73 -6.61 10.10
C LEU A 111 -13.17 -7.13 10.08
N LEU A 112 -14.13 -6.36 9.54
CA LEU A 112 -15.52 -6.81 9.40
C LEU A 112 -15.63 -8.06 8.52
N GLU A 113 -14.90 -8.08 7.40
CA GLU A 113 -14.83 -9.24 6.52
C GLU A 113 -14.23 -10.45 7.25
N SER A 114 -13.17 -10.25 8.03
CA SER A 114 -12.53 -11.31 8.80
C SER A 114 -13.45 -11.91 9.86
N ILE A 115 -14.25 -11.08 10.55
CA ILE A 115 -15.29 -11.55 11.49
C ILE A 115 -16.32 -12.39 10.73
N GLY A 116 -16.79 -11.92 9.58
CA GLY A 116 -17.75 -12.67 8.76
C GLY A 116 -17.23 -14.02 8.27
N ILE A 117 -15.94 -14.10 7.93
CA ILE A 117 -15.28 -15.37 7.56
C ILE A 117 -15.17 -16.29 8.78
N ALA A 118 -14.78 -15.76 9.95
CA ALA A 118 -14.65 -16.55 11.18
C ALA A 118 -16.00 -17.13 11.65
N ASP A 119 -17.09 -16.38 11.47
CA ASP A 119 -18.45 -16.79 11.81
C ASP A 119 -19.07 -17.76 10.78
N GLY A 120 -18.37 -18.06 9.67
CA GLY A 120 -18.84 -18.97 8.63
C GLY A 120 -19.89 -18.37 7.69
N ASN A 121 -20.06 -17.04 7.69
CA ASN A 121 -21.02 -16.33 6.83
C ASN A 121 -20.54 -16.17 5.38
N ASN A 122 -19.40 -16.76 5.00
CA ASN A 122 -18.78 -16.57 3.69
C ASN A 122 -18.36 -17.91 3.06
N GLU A 123 -19.20 -18.48 2.19
CA GLU A 123 -18.97 -19.78 1.55
C GLU A 123 -17.74 -19.82 0.62
N LYS A 124 -17.21 -18.65 0.22
CA LYS A 124 -16.13 -18.54 -0.75
C LYS A 124 -14.73 -18.37 -0.15
N LYS A 125 -14.62 -17.99 1.12
CA LYS A 125 -13.34 -17.65 1.77
C LYS A 125 -13.16 -18.46 3.05
N THR A 126 -12.03 -19.13 3.19
CA THR A 126 -11.65 -19.85 4.40
C THR A 126 -10.95 -18.93 5.40
N PRO A 127 -10.91 -19.29 6.70
CA PRO A 127 -10.17 -18.53 7.72
C PRO A 127 -8.69 -18.26 7.38
N ASP A 128 -8.08 -19.10 6.54
CA ASP A 128 -6.70 -18.90 6.04
C ASP A 128 -6.54 -17.66 5.16
N ALA A 129 -7.63 -17.06 4.67
CA ALA A 129 -7.60 -15.82 3.89
C ALA A 129 -7.51 -14.55 4.77
N ILE A 130 -7.73 -14.67 6.08
CA ILE A 130 -7.71 -13.52 7.01
C ILE A 130 -6.35 -12.80 7.01
N PRO A 131 -5.19 -13.50 7.12
CA PRO A 131 -3.89 -12.85 7.07
C PRO A 131 -3.65 -12.08 5.77
N SER A 132 -4.08 -12.61 4.62
CA SER A 132 -3.92 -11.90 3.34
C SER A 132 -4.82 -10.67 3.25
N ILE A 133 -6.08 -10.76 3.71
CA ILE A 133 -7.01 -9.62 3.70
C ILE A 133 -6.47 -8.46 4.55
N LEU A 134 -5.93 -8.77 5.73
CA LEU A 134 -5.32 -7.77 6.60
C LEU A 134 -4.02 -7.21 6.00
N SER A 135 -3.21 -8.06 5.37
CA SER A 135 -1.99 -7.61 4.67
C SER A 135 -2.31 -6.66 3.53
N ASP A 136 -3.34 -6.94 2.73
CA ASP A 136 -3.79 -6.10 1.62
C ASP A 136 -4.31 -4.75 2.12
N ALA A 137 -5.04 -4.74 3.24
CA ALA A 137 -5.51 -3.51 3.87
C ALA A 137 -4.37 -2.65 4.42
N LEU A 138 -3.33 -3.27 5.00
CA LEU A 138 -2.14 -2.58 5.50
C LEU A 138 -1.26 -2.03 4.37
N ALA A 139 -1.31 -2.64 3.19
CA ALA A 139 -0.55 -2.22 2.01
C ALA A 139 -1.09 -0.94 1.35
N VAL A 140 -2.25 -0.41 1.78
CA VAL A 140 -2.81 0.83 1.24
C VAL A 140 -1.92 2.02 1.59
N SER A 141 -1.28 2.57 0.56
CA SER A 141 -0.38 3.72 0.60
C SER A 141 -0.48 4.49 -0.72
N PHE A 142 -0.38 5.82 -0.67
CA PHE A 142 -0.32 6.67 -1.86
C PHE A 142 1.11 6.88 -2.34
N ASP A 143 2.09 6.25 -1.68
CA ASP A 143 3.48 6.27 -2.08
C ASP A 143 3.70 5.37 -3.31
N ASN A 144 3.99 6.00 -4.44
CA ASN A 144 4.31 5.36 -5.71
C ASN A 144 5.82 5.18 -5.92
N HIS A 145 6.68 5.43 -4.92
CA HIS A 145 8.11 5.21 -5.07
C HIS A 145 8.41 3.71 -5.15
N VAL A 146 8.46 3.17 -6.38
CA VAL A 146 8.90 1.80 -6.67
C VAL A 146 10.44 1.71 -6.75
N GLY A 147 11.16 2.79 -6.42
CA GLY A 147 12.61 2.88 -6.49
C GLY A 147 13.09 4.33 -6.43
N HIS A 148 14.32 4.58 -6.88
CA HIS A 148 14.89 5.92 -6.95
C HIS A 148 14.54 6.63 -8.25
N ASP A 149 14.04 7.86 -8.18
CA ASP A 149 14.03 8.77 -9.31
C ASP A 149 15.44 9.36 -9.47
N TYR A 150 16.06 9.11 -10.62
CA TYR A 150 17.46 9.48 -10.84
C TYR A 150 17.70 10.99 -10.78
N LEU A 151 16.71 11.80 -11.12
CA LEU A 151 16.82 13.26 -11.18
C LEU A 151 16.30 13.93 -9.92
N LEU A 152 15.23 13.41 -9.32
CA LEU A 152 14.65 13.99 -8.11
C LEU A 152 15.44 13.59 -6.85
N ASP A 153 15.99 12.36 -6.81
CA ASP A 153 16.67 11.83 -5.62
C ASP A 153 18.19 12.06 -5.65
N TYR A 154 18.68 13.02 -6.44
CA TYR A 154 20.13 13.23 -6.64
C TYR A 154 20.88 13.53 -5.34
N GLU A 155 20.25 14.26 -4.42
CA GLU A 155 20.83 14.64 -3.12
C GLU A 155 20.97 13.41 -2.21
N GLU A 156 19.88 12.64 -2.03
CA GLU A 156 19.92 11.39 -1.25
C GLU A 156 20.94 10.38 -1.81
N ARG A 157 21.06 10.30 -3.14
CA ARG A 157 22.06 9.46 -3.81
C ARG A 157 23.48 9.96 -3.54
N TYR A 158 23.71 11.27 -3.61
CA TYR A 158 25.00 11.87 -3.29
C TYR A 158 25.39 11.58 -1.84
N GLU A 159 24.47 11.73 -0.90
CA GLU A 159 24.69 11.36 0.49
C GLU A 159 25.00 9.87 0.66
N LEU A 160 24.23 9.00 0.00
CA LEU A 160 24.43 7.55 0.03
C LEU A 160 25.83 7.15 -0.44
N TYR A 161 26.33 7.74 -1.53
CA TYR A 161 27.67 7.45 -2.05
C TYR A 161 28.80 7.94 -1.13
N ASN A 162 28.57 9.02 -0.38
CA ASN A 162 29.55 9.56 0.56
C ASN A 162 29.44 8.94 1.96
N LYS A 163 28.37 8.21 2.24
CA LYS A 163 28.18 7.51 3.51
C LYS A 163 29.07 6.28 3.58
N LYS A 164 29.73 6.08 4.72
CA LYS A 164 30.46 4.84 4.99
C LYS A 164 29.47 3.69 5.08
N GLU A 165 29.50 2.81 4.09
CA GLU A 165 28.60 1.67 3.98
C GLU A 165 28.74 0.73 5.18
N THR A 166 27.61 0.38 5.80
CA THR A 166 27.58 -0.59 6.90
C THR A 166 27.56 -2.00 6.30
N ARG A 167 28.52 -2.82 6.72
CA ARG A 167 28.70 -4.19 6.24
C ARG A 167 28.67 -5.19 7.39
N THR A 168 28.26 -6.40 7.08
CA THR A 168 28.33 -7.55 7.99
C THR A 168 29.54 -8.37 7.58
N GLU A 169 30.58 -8.33 8.40
CA GLU A 169 31.83 -9.04 8.14
C GLU A 169 31.61 -10.56 8.22
N PHE A 170 32.32 -11.29 7.37
CA PHE A 170 32.49 -12.72 7.55
C PHE A 170 33.50 -12.98 8.65
N ASP A 171 33.45 -14.14 9.28
CA ASP A 171 34.54 -14.68 10.09
C ASP A 171 35.69 -15.27 9.24
N LEU A 172 35.55 -15.23 7.91
CA LEU A 172 36.54 -15.68 6.94
C LEU A 172 37.29 -14.48 6.34
N GLU A 173 38.58 -14.37 6.63
CA GLU A 173 39.43 -13.24 6.20
C GLU A 173 39.45 -13.05 4.68
N TYR A 174 39.59 -14.13 3.91
CA TYR A 174 39.59 -14.07 2.45
C TYR A 174 38.25 -13.59 1.87
N PHE A 175 37.14 -13.94 2.51
CA PHE A 175 35.82 -13.44 2.09
C PHE A 175 35.73 -11.94 2.30
N ASN A 176 36.17 -11.43 3.46
CA ASN A 176 36.22 -9.99 3.71
C ASN A 176 37.13 -9.28 2.72
N LYS A 177 38.26 -9.87 2.33
CA LYS A 177 39.15 -9.30 1.31
C LYS A 177 38.47 -9.17 -0.05
N ILE A 178 37.75 -10.20 -0.50
CA ILE A 178 37.05 -10.21 -1.79
C ILE A 178 35.84 -9.26 -1.77
N THR A 179 35.09 -9.29 -0.67
CA THR A 179 33.85 -8.51 -0.52
C THR A 179 34.08 -7.08 -0.07
N LYS A 180 35.31 -6.69 0.28
CA LYS A 180 35.68 -5.38 0.83
C LYS A 180 35.03 -5.11 2.20
N GLY A 181 35.19 -6.05 3.13
CA GLY A 181 34.70 -5.94 4.50
C GLY A 181 33.32 -6.55 4.73
N GLY A 182 32.95 -7.56 3.94
CA GLY A 182 31.72 -8.33 4.16
C GLY A 182 30.51 -7.88 3.36
N LEU A 183 29.35 -8.38 3.76
CA LEU A 183 28.07 -8.22 3.07
C LEU A 183 27.46 -6.82 3.33
N PRO A 184 27.19 -6.01 2.29
CA PRO A 184 26.49 -4.75 2.49
C PRO A 184 25.05 -4.93 2.96
N ASN A 185 24.56 -3.98 3.77
CA ASN A 185 23.16 -3.93 4.13
C ASN A 185 22.26 -3.70 2.90
N LYS A 186 21.01 -4.16 2.95
CA LYS A 186 20.02 -4.08 1.86
C LYS A 186 20.47 -4.78 0.56
N THR A 187 21.25 -5.86 0.67
CA THR A 187 21.62 -6.73 -0.47
C THR A 187 21.07 -8.13 -0.33
N LEU A 188 20.71 -8.75 -1.46
CA LEU A 188 20.39 -10.17 -1.54
C LEU A 188 21.63 -10.91 -2.04
N ASN A 189 22.21 -11.77 -1.19
CA ASN A 189 23.38 -12.56 -1.52
C ASN A 189 22.96 -14.04 -1.69
N ILE A 190 23.42 -14.67 -2.77
CA ILE A 190 23.00 -16.04 -3.14
C ILE A 190 24.23 -16.95 -3.17
N ALA A 191 24.21 -18.01 -2.36
CA ALA A 191 25.20 -19.07 -2.38
C ALA A 191 24.72 -20.25 -3.24
N LEU A 192 25.32 -20.44 -4.43
CA LEU A 192 24.99 -21.52 -5.36
C LEU A 192 26.08 -22.60 -5.34
N ALA A 193 25.68 -23.86 -5.16
CA ALA A 193 26.60 -25.00 -5.19
C ALA A 193 25.88 -26.32 -5.52
N GLY A 194 26.64 -27.35 -5.91
CA GLY A 194 26.14 -28.70 -6.19
C GLY A 194 25.50 -29.40 -4.98
N THR A 195 24.81 -30.53 -5.19
CA THR A 195 24.28 -31.35 -4.08
C THR A 195 25.43 -31.97 -3.29
N GLY A 196 25.27 -32.07 -1.96
CA GLY A 196 26.27 -32.71 -1.09
C GLY A 196 27.59 -31.95 -0.87
N VAL A 197 27.75 -30.73 -1.40
CA VAL A 197 29.00 -29.96 -1.27
C VAL A 197 29.05 -29.03 -0.04
N GLY A 198 28.08 -29.14 0.87
CA GLY A 198 28.07 -28.37 2.12
C GLY A 198 27.40 -27.00 2.07
N LYS A 199 26.42 -26.77 1.17
CA LYS A 199 25.64 -25.52 1.10
C LYS A 199 25.01 -25.13 2.43
N SER A 200 24.27 -26.05 3.03
CA SER A 200 23.53 -25.80 4.27
C SER A 200 24.49 -25.56 5.44
N LEU A 201 25.60 -26.30 5.49
CA LEU A 201 26.68 -26.06 6.46
C LEU A 201 27.30 -24.67 6.31
N PHE A 202 27.56 -24.21 5.09
CA PHE A 202 28.03 -22.86 4.84
C PHE A 202 27.02 -21.80 5.32
N MET A 203 25.73 -21.98 5.01
CA MET A 203 24.69 -21.05 5.45
C MET A 203 24.53 -21.01 6.98
N CYS A 204 24.54 -22.17 7.65
CA CYS A 204 24.52 -22.26 9.11
C CYS A 204 25.76 -21.59 9.73
N HIS A 205 26.95 -21.83 9.17
CA HIS A 205 28.19 -21.22 9.62
C HIS A 205 28.13 -19.69 9.56
N VAL A 206 27.71 -19.13 8.42
CA VAL A 206 27.55 -17.68 8.26
C VAL A 206 26.49 -17.14 9.24
N ALA A 207 25.36 -17.82 9.40
CA ALA A 207 24.33 -17.41 10.35
C ALA A 207 24.86 -17.36 11.80
N SER A 208 25.59 -18.40 12.22
CA SER A 208 26.21 -18.49 13.55
C SER A 208 27.25 -17.40 13.77
N SER A 209 28.12 -17.15 12.79
CA SER A 209 29.10 -16.05 12.82
C SER A 209 28.44 -14.69 13.04
N VAL A 210 27.33 -14.42 12.34
CA VAL A 210 26.59 -13.16 12.48
C VAL A 210 25.87 -13.06 13.83
N LEU A 211 25.38 -14.16 14.39
CA LEU A 211 24.85 -14.21 15.76
C LEU A 211 25.94 -13.87 16.80
N LEU A 212 27.15 -14.41 16.64
CA LEU A 212 28.29 -14.13 17.53
C LEU A 212 28.74 -12.67 17.48
N GLN A 213 28.46 -11.95 16.40
CA GLN A 213 28.66 -10.50 16.29
C GLN A 213 27.58 -9.68 17.04
N GLY A 214 26.63 -10.33 17.71
CA GLY A 214 25.56 -9.68 18.49
C GLY A 214 24.39 -9.17 17.63
N LYS A 215 24.23 -9.66 16.40
CA LYS A 215 23.10 -9.32 15.52
C LYS A 215 22.00 -10.37 15.61
N ASN A 216 20.76 -9.96 15.36
CA ASN A 216 19.64 -10.88 15.22
C ASN A 216 19.67 -11.55 13.85
N VAL A 217 19.56 -12.88 13.80
CA VAL A 217 19.55 -13.67 12.56
C VAL A 217 18.30 -14.53 12.49
N LEU A 218 17.62 -14.50 11.35
CA LEU A 218 16.50 -15.39 11.03
C LEU A 218 16.97 -16.42 10.02
N TYR A 219 16.96 -17.70 10.41
CA TYR A 219 17.33 -18.82 9.53
C TYR A 219 16.07 -19.56 9.10
N ILE A 220 15.79 -19.57 7.79
CA ILE A 220 14.64 -20.27 7.21
C ILE A 220 15.19 -21.41 6.34
N THR A 221 14.77 -22.63 6.64
CA THR A 221 15.07 -23.83 5.83
C THR A 221 13.78 -24.46 5.32
N LEU A 222 13.79 -24.86 4.06
CA LEU A 222 12.74 -25.67 3.44
C LEU A 222 13.23 -27.08 3.06
N GLU A 223 14.50 -27.39 3.37
CA GLU A 223 15.15 -28.65 3.01
C GLU A 223 15.27 -29.61 4.20
N MET A 224 15.65 -29.09 5.36
CA MET A 224 15.88 -29.85 6.59
C MET A 224 14.88 -29.47 7.69
N ALA A 225 14.49 -30.45 8.51
CA ALA A 225 13.73 -30.23 9.74
C ALA A 225 14.57 -29.47 10.78
N GLU A 226 13.90 -28.72 11.66
CA GLU A 226 14.53 -27.84 12.65
C GLU A 226 15.54 -28.58 13.54
N GLU A 227 15.21 -29.78 13.99
CA GLU A 227 16.05 -30.58 14.90
C GLU A 227 17.35 -31.10 14.25
N LYS A 228 17.48 -30.98 12.92
CA LYS A 228 18.66 -31.39 12.16
C LYS A 228 19.55 -30.22 11.76
N ILE A 229 19.17 -28.99 12.08
CA ILE A 229 20.01 -27.81 11.88
C ILE A 229 21.09 -27.82 12.97
N ALA A 230 22.35 -27.84 12.53
CA ALA A 230 23.52 -27.80 13.40
C ALA A 230 23.96 -26.37 13.69
#